data_AF-K1RM37-F1
#
_entry.id   AF-K1RM37-F1
#
_cell.length_a   1.000
_cell.length_b   1.000
_cell.length_c   1.000
_cell.angle_alpha   90.00
_cell.angle_beta   90.00
_cell.angle_gamma   90.00
#
_symmetry.space_group_name_H-M   'P 1'
#
loop_
_entity.id
_entity.type
_entity.pdbx_description
1 polymer ?
#
loop_
_entity_poly.entity_id
_entity_poly.type
_entity_poly.pdbx_seq_one_letter_code
_entity_poly.pdbx_strand_id
1 'polypeptide(L)'
;GSMAERTKFSAYCCYSAAISLIVYPISGHWIWGGGWLAQLGFHDFAGSTAVHFVGGVTACLGAWMLGPRIGKYGKDGKARAIPGHNLTAMALGVFILWFCWFGFNGGSTVAMASDDAMVSAGLVCFNTNLAAALATVAALITSWVRYGKPDVSLTFNGALAGLVAITAGCDMVDPFGAAIIGIVAGVLCIFSV
;
A
#
# COMPACT_ATOMS: atom_id res chain seq x y z
N GLY A 1 1.80 -8.37 9.44
CA GLY A 1 1.03 -9.11 8.42
C GLY A 1 1.86 -10.18 7.73
N SER A 2 2.88 -9.81 6.95
CA SER A 2 3.65 -10.73 6.10
C SER A 2 4.22 -11.95 6.81
N MET A 3 4.56 -11.83 8.10
CA MET A 3 5.16 -12.86 8.94
C MET A 3 4.18 -13.60 9.89
N ALA A 4 2.86 -13.36 9.77
CA ALA A 4 1.83 -13.96 10.64
C ALA A 4 1.82 -15.51 10.64
N GLU A 5 1.23 -16.16 11.65
CA GLU A 5 1.10 -17.62 11.82
C GLU A 5 2.38 -18.39 12.21
N ARG A 6 3.58 -17.87 11.93
CA ARG A 6 4.85 -18.57 12.19
C ARG A 6 5.96 -17.76 12.82
N THR A 7 5.64 -16.54 13.28
CA THR A 7 6.57 -15.69 14.05
C THR A 7 6.24 -15.76 15.54
N LYS A 8 7.27 -15.87 16.39
CA LYS A 8 7.10 -15.70 17.83
C LYS A 8 6.65 -14.27 18.14
N PHE A 9 5.68 -14.10 19.02
CA PHE A 9 5.16 -12.78 19.37
C PHE A 9 6.25 -11.83 19.89
N SER A 10 7.17 -12.32 20.73
CA SER A 10 8.30 -11.51 21.22
C SER A 10 9.22 -11.02 20.10
N ALA A 11 9.51 -11.88 19.11
CA ALA A 11 10.28 -11.48 17.93
C ALA A 11 9.55 -10.42 17.11
N TYR A 12 8.21 -10.50 17.01
CA TYR A 12 7.39 -9.48 16.36
C TYR A 12 7.47 -8.13 17.10
N CYS A 13 7.43 -8.12 18.43
CA CYS A 13 7.59 -6.90 19.22
C CYS A 13 8.97 -6.26 19.01
N CYS A 14 10.05 -7.04 19.08
CA CYS A 14 11.40 -6.54 18.84
C CYS A 14 11.56 -6.00 17.40
N TYR A 15 11.02 -6.72 16.42
CA TYR A 15 11.03 -6.32 15.02
C TYR A 15 10.29 -4.99 14.80
N SER A 16 9.08 -4.84 15.35
CA SER A 16 8.32 -3.60 15.29
C SER A 16 9.07 -2.45 15.98
N ALA A 17 9.65 -2.69 17.15
CA ALA A 17 10.44 -1.66 17.86
C ALA A 17 11.65 -1.20 17.03
N ALA A 18 12.37 -2.13 16.39
CA ALA A 18 13.50 -1.79 15.52
C ALA A 18 13.08 -0.95 14.31
N ILE A 19 11.96 -1.29 13.66
CA ILE A 19 11.44 -0.48 12.55
C ILE A 19 11.01 0.90 13.03
N SER A 20 10.23 0.97 14.12
CA SER A 20 9.67 2.23 14.61
C SER A 20 10.69 3.18 15.21
N LEU A 21 11.77 2.68 15.82
CA LEU A 21 12.79 3.50 16.47
C LEU A 21 13.97 3.84 15.57
N ILE A 22 14.26 3.01 14.57
CA ILE A 22 15.48 3.13 13.77
C ILE A 22 15.13 3.31 12.30
N VAL A 23 14.53 2.29 11.68
CA VAL A 23 14.37 2.25 10.20
C VAL A 23 13.48 3.40 9.72
N TYR A 24 12.28 3.52 10.28
CA TYR A 24 11.29 4.50 9.83
C TYR A 24 11.68 5.96 10.14
N PRO A 25 12.14 6.31 11.35
CA PRO A 25 12.56 7.70 11.62
C PRO A 25 13.74 8.14 10.76
N ILE A 26 14.70 7.26 10.49
CA ILE A 26 15.85 7.58 9.63
C ILE A 26 15.39 7.80 8.19
N SER A 27 14.60 6.88 7.62
CA SER A 27 14.08 7.06 6.25
C SER A 27 13.15 8.26 6.13
N GLY A 28 12.31 8.50 7.14
CA GLY A 28 11.44 9.67 7.22
C GLY A 28 12.24 10.97 7.29
N HIS A 29 13.34 11.02 8.04
CA HIS A 29 14.21 12.19 8.07
C HIS A 29 14.84 12.49 6.71
N TRP A 30 15.24 11.46 5.95
CA TRP A 30 15.78 11.64 4.61
C TRP A 30 14.79 12.32 3.66
N ILE A 31 13.51 11.96 3.75
CA ILE A 31 12.45 12.36 2.80
C ILE A 31 11.70 13.63 3.28
N TRP A 32 11.30 13.70 4.54
CA TRP A 32 10.45 14.77 5.09
C TRP A 32 11.16 15.67 6.10
N GLY A 33 12.26 15.20 6.70
CA GLY A 33 12.97 15.91 7.77
C GLY A 33 14.07 16.87 7.30
N GLY A 34 14.14 17.19 6.01
CA GLY A 34 15.21 18.02 5.44
C GLY A 34 16.53 17.29 5.19
N GLY A 35 16.52 15.95 5.24
CA GLY A 35 17.68 15.12 4.92
C GLY A 35 18.03 15.09 3.42
N TRP A 36 18.96 14.22 3.06
CA TRP A 36 19.61 14.25 1.75
C TRP A 36 18.65 14.01 0.56
N LEU A 37 17.64 13.15 0.69
CA LEU A 37 16.66 12.93 -0.40
C LEU A 37 15.82 14.19 -0.63
N ALA A 38 15.35 14.83 0.45
CA ALA A 38 14.64 16.10 0.36
C ALA A 38 15.51 17.19 -0.31
N GLN A 39 16.80 17.25 0.01
CA GLN A 39 17.74 18.20 -0.60
C GLN A 39 17.98 17.95 -2.10
N LEU A 40 17.78 16.73 -2.57
CA LEU A 40 17.82 16.38 -3.99
C LEU A 40 16.50 16.66 -4.72
N GLY A 41 15.47 17.15 -4.03
CA GLY A 41 14.14 17.39 -4.60
C GLY A 41 13.29 16.13 -4.72
N PHE A 42 13.57 15.08 -3.95
CA PHE A 42 12.73 13.89 -3.92
C PHE A 42 11.33 14.21 -3.37
N HIS A 43 10.30 13.87 -4.14
CA HIS A 43 8.90 14.12 -3.78
C HIS A 43 8.21 12.83 -3.36
N ASP A 44 7.66 12.83 -2.14
CA ASP A 44 6.80 11.77 -1.62
C ASP A 44 5.82 12.39 -0.65
N PHE A 45 4.65 12.80 -1.13
CA PHE A 45 3.74 13.66 -0.39
C PHE A 45 3.25 13.04 0.93
N ALA A 46 2.62 11.87 0.86
CA ALA A 46 2.07 11.20 2.04
C ALA A 46 2.78 9.87 2.40
N GLY A 47 3.71 9.37 1.57
CA GLY A 47 4.55 8.23 1.94
C GLY A 47 4.40 6.94 1.11
N SER A 48 4.25 6.99 -0.21
CA SER A 48 4.40 5.75 -1.02
C SER A 48 5.78 5.12 -0.80
N THR A 49 6.82 5.94 -0.62
CA THR A 49 8.16 5.45 -0.33
C THR A 49 8.40 5.35 1.17
N ALA A 50 8.24 6.46 1.89
CA ALA A 50 8.58 6.59 3.30
C ALA A 50 7.83 5.58 4.19
N VAL A 51 6.59 5.25 3.85
CA VAL A 51 5.74 4.33 4.62
C VAL A 51 5.61 3.00 3.89
N HIS A 52 5.09 3.00 2.67
CA HIS A 52 4.68 1.75 2.01
C HIS A 52 5.84 0.96 1.41
N PHE A 53 6.78 1.61 0.72
CA PHE A 53 7.96 0.92 0.18
C PHE A 53 8.88 0.42 1.30
N VAL A 54 9.21 1.27 2.29
CA VAL A 54 10.01 0.87 3.46
C VAL A 54 9.32 -0.29 4.21
N GLY A 55 8.01 -0.19 4.45
CA GLY A 55 7.22 -1.26 5.04
C GLY A 55 7.20 -2.54 4.20
N GLY A 56 7.11 -2.41 2.87
CA GLY A 56 7.11 -3.53 1.92
C GLY A 56 8.45 -4.26 1.85
N VAL A 57 9.56 -3.52 1.76
CA VAL A 57 10.93 -4.09 1.74
C VAL A 57 11.21 -4.80 3.05
N THR A 58 10.93 -4.17 4.19
CA THR A 58 11.10 -4.81 5.50
C THR A 58 10.22 -6.06 5.61
N ALA A 59 8.95 -5.99 5.21
CA ALA A 59 8.06 -7.15 5.19
C ALA A 59 8.55 -8.30 4.30
N CYS A 60 9.17 -7.98 3.15
CA CYS A 60 9.76 -8.94 2.22
C CYS A 60 10.98 -9.63 2.84
N LEU A 61 11.93 -8.84 3.36
CA LEU A 61 13.13 -9.35 4.03
C LEU A 61 12.76 -10.22 5.24
N GLY A 62 11.82 -9.77 6.08
CA GLY A 62 11.35 -10.53 7.23
C GLY A 62 10.69 -11.85 6.84
N ALA A 63 9.85 -11.86 5.80
CA ALA A 63 9.24 -13.08 5.29
C ALA A 63 10.27 -14.05 4.68
N TRP A 64 11.28 -13.53 3.99
CA TRP A 64 12.38 -14.33 3.43
C TRP A 64 13.22 -14.98 4.54
N MET A 65 13.64 -14.22 5.54
CA MET A 65 14.42 -14.73 6.68
C MET A 65 13.67 -15.76 7.51
N LEU A 66 12.35 -15.57 7.69
CA LEU A 66 11.51 -16.49 8.44
C LEU A 66 11.22 -17.79 7.69
N GLY A 67 11.20 -17.71 6.35
CA GLY A 67 10.83 -18.82 5.49
C GLY A 67 9.31 -19.01 5.32
N PRO A 68 8.92 -19.95 4.46
CA PRO A 68 7.54 -20.14 4.06
C PRO A 68 6.69 -20.85 5.10
N ARG A 69 5.37 -20.65 5.02
CA ARG A 69 4.41 -21.40 5.83
C ARG A 69 4.42 -22.89 5.47
N ILE A 70 4.11 -23.73 6.45
CA ILE A 70 3.90 -25.17 6.22
C ILE A 70 2.78 -25.35 5.18
N GLY A 71 3.03 -26.18 4.16
CA GLY A 71 2.08 -26.43 3.07
C GLY A 71 2.04 -25.36 1.97
N LYS A 72 2.79 -24.24 2.09
CA LYS A 72 2.89 -23.23 1.02
C LYS A 72 3.54 -23.78 -0.24
N TYR A 73 4.52 -24.67 -0.10
CA TYR A 73 5.19 -25.36 -1.21
C TYR A 73 4.99 -26.86 -1.11
N GLY A 74 4.60 -27.49 -2.22
CA GLY A 74 4.48 -28.95 -2.32
C GLY A 74 5.85 -29.65 -2.35
N LYS A 75 5.84 -30.99 -2.31
CA LYS A 75 7.07 -31.80 -2.50
C LYS A 75 7.70 -31.59 -3.89
N ASP A 76 6.90 -31.14 -4.85
CA ASP A 76 7.29 -30.75 -6.20
C ASP A 76 7.84 -29.31 -6.30
N GLY A 77 7.97 -28.61 -5.16
CA GLY A 77 8.42 -27.22 -5.09
C GLY A 77 7.40 -26.19 -5.58
N LYS A 78 6.22 -26.63 -6.05
CA LYS A 78 5.21 -25.72 -6.59
C LYS A 78 4.50 -24.96 -5.48
N ALA A 79 4.27 -23.67 -5.70
CA ALA A 79 3.51 -22.83 -4.79
C ALA A 79 2.04 -23.27 -4.75
N ARG A 80 1.47 -23.31 -3.55
CA ARG A 80 0.05 -23.56 -3.28
C ARG A 80 -0.59 -22.32 -2.70
N ALA A 81 -1.84 -22.06 -3.07
CA ALA A 81 -2.62 -21.00 -2.45
C ALA A 81 -3.03 -21.44 -1.03
N ILE A 82 -2.86 -20.56 -0.06
CA ILE A 82 -3.45 -20.70 1.28
C ILE A 82 -4.57 -19.66 1.32
N PRO A 83 -5.84 -20.06 1.13
CA PRO A 83 -6.94 -19.14 0.97
C PRO A 83 -7.22 -18.35 2.25
N GLY A 84 -7.80 -17.16 2.10
CA GLY A 84 -8.24 -16.35 3.24
C GLY A 84 -9.33 -17.06 4.04
N HIS A 85 -9.23 -16.99 5.37
CA HIS A 85 -10.17 -17.68 6.27
C HIS A 85 -11.50 -16.91 6.44
N ASN A 86 -11.56 -15.62 6.10
CA ASN A 86 -12.77 -14.80 6.19
C ASN A 86 -12.72 -13.62 5.18
N LEU A 87 -13.44 -13.73 4.07
CA LEU A 87 -13.46 -12.70 3.02
C LEU A 87 -14.22 -11.44 3.44
N THR A 88 -15.24 -11.58 4.30
CA THR A 88 -16.01 -10.44 4.84
C THR A 88 -15.15 -9.56 5.74
N ALA A 89 -14.32 -10.17 6.59
CA ALA A 89 -13.38 -9.43 7.43
C ALA A 89 -12.31 -8.70 6.60
N MET A 90 -11.84 -9.32 5.52
CA MET A 90 -10.93 -8.66 4.56
C MET A 90 -11.60 -7.47 3.88
N ALA A 91 -12.85 -7.62 3.42
CA ALA A 91 -13.62 -6.51 2.82
C ALA A 91 -13.77 -5.35 3.81
N LEU A 92 -14.19 -5.64 5.05
CA LEU A 92 -14.30 -4.64 6.12
C LEU A 92 -12.96 -3.93 6.36
N GLY A 93 -11.85 -4.68 6.43
CA GLY A 93 -10.52 -4.11 6.61
C GLY A 93 -10.14 -3.17 5.47
N VAL A 94 -10.45 -3.52 4.22
CA VAL A 94 -10.16 -2.67 3.05
C VAL A 94 -10.99 -1.38 3.09
N PHE A 95 -12.28 -1.46 3.45
CA PHE A 95 -13.11 -0.26 3.57
C PHE A 95 -12.65 0.67 4.71
N ILE A 96 -12.23 0.10 5.85
CA ILE A 96 -11.64 0.89 6.94
C ILE A 96 -10.36 1.58 6.45
N LEU A 97 -9.47 0.84 5.80
CA LEU A 97 -8.21 1.39 5.29
C LEU A 97 -8.46 2.48 4.24
N TRP A 98 -9.38 2.26 3.31
CA TRP A 98 -9.74 3.25 2.30
C TRP A 98 -10.29 4.52 2.95
N PHE A 99 -11.24 4.38 3.89
CA PHE A 99 -11.78 5.52 4.63
C PHE A 99 -10.68 6.29 5.37
N CYS A 100 -9.81 5.59 6.09
CA CYS A 100 -8.69 6.22 6.78
C CYS A 100 -7.66 6.85 5.83
N TRP A 101 -7.59 6.40 4.58
CA TRP A 101 -6.67 6.96 3.58
C TRP A 101 -6.99 8.39 3.17
N PHE A 102 -8.26 8.82 3.31
CA PHE A 102 -8.62 10.23 3.18
C PHE A 102 -7.95 11.08 4.26
N GLY A 103 -7.91 10.58 5.50
CA GLY A 103 -7.16 11.23 6.58
C GLY A 103 -5.65 11.14 6.37
N PHE A 104 -5.17 10.02 5.83
CA PHE A 104 -3.75 9.81 5.55
C PHE A 104 -3.23 10.78 4.49
N ASN A 105 -3.81 10.77 3.29
CA ASN A 105 -3.37 11.66 2.21
C ASN A 105 -3.88 13.09 2.41
N GLY A 106 -5.18 13.27 2.66
CA GLY A 106 -5.77 14.60 2.81
C GLY A 106 -5.22 15.36 4.02
N GLY A 107 -4.83 14.67 5.08
CA GLY A 107 -4.17 15.28 6.25
C GLY A 107 -2.72 15.67 6.02
N SER A 108 -2.04 15.09 5.02
CA SER A 108 -0.65 15.44 4.65
C SER A 108 -0.53 16.82 4.02
N THR A 109 -1.62 17.51 3.72
CA THR A 109 -1.58 18.94 3.36
C THR A 109 -1.14 19.83 4.52
N VAL A 110 -1.13 19.33 5.76
CA VAL A 110 -0.68 19.95 7.03
C VAL A 110 -1.32 21.30 7.40
N ALA A 111 -2.11 21.90 6.52
CA ALA A 111 -2.89 23.11 6.73
C ALA A 111 -4.18 23.06 5.90
N MET A 112 -5.27 23.57 6.46
CA MET A 112 -6.55 23.79 5.77
C MET A 112 -7.18 25.11 6.23
N ALA A 113 -6.34 26.13 6.41
CA ALA A 113 -6.74 27.43 6.95
C ALA A 113 -6.97 28.50 5.87
N SER A 114 -6.55 28.24 4.62
CA SER A 114 -6.78 29.10 3.46
C SER A 114 -7.60 28.36 2.41
N ASP A 115 -8.27 29.12 1.55
CA ASP A 115 -9.04 28.57 0.42
C ASP A 115 -8.16 27.69 -0.48
N ASP A 116 -6.94 28.13 -0.79
CA ASP A 116 -5.98 27.35 -1.59
C ASP A 116 -5.63 26.01 -0.94
N ALA A 117 -5.42 26.00 0.38
CA ALA A 117 -5.11 24.78 1.12
C ALA A 117 -6.31 23.82 1.18
N MET A 118 -7.53 24.36 1.29
CA MET A 118 -8.76 23.56 1.21
C MET A 118 -8.99 22.96 -0.18
N VAL A 119 -8.73 23.74 -1.24
CA VAL A 119 -8.81 23.26 -2.63
C VAL A 119 -7.79 22.14 -2.88
N SER A 120 -6.55 22.31 -2.41
CA SER A 120 -5.51 21.29 -2.49
C SER A 120 -5.92 20.00 -1.75
N ALA A 121 -6.40 20.11 -0.51
CA ALA A 121 -6.89 18.95 0.26
C ALA A 121 -8.05 18.24 -0.45
N GLY A 122 -8.97 19.01 -1.06
CA GLY A 122 -10.05 18.48 -1.87
C GLY A 122 -9.55 17.66 -3.07
N LEU A 123 -8.58 18.20 -3.81
CA LEU A 123 -7.95 17.50 -4.94
C LEU A 123 -7.25 16.22 -4.48
N VAL A 124 -6.48 16.28 -3.39
CA VAL A 124 -5.77 15.13 -2.81
C VAL A 124 -6.74 14.01 -2.44
N CYS A 125 -7.84 14.34 -1.75
CA CYS A 125 -8.89 13.38 -1.41
C CYS A 125 -9.54 12.79 -2.67
N PHE A 126 -9.82 13.62 -3.68
CA PHE A 126 -10.42 13.18 -4.93
C PHE A 126 -9.49 12.22 -5.69
N ASN A 127 -8.22 12.59 -5.88
CA ASN A 127 -7.21 11.76 -6.52
C ASN A 127 -7.02 10.42 -5.79
N THR A 128 -7.01 10.45 -4.46
CA THR A 128 -6.93 9.24 -3.61
C THR A 128 -8.08 8.28 -3.90
N ASN A 129 -9.31 8.79 -3.91
CA ASN A 129 -10.50 7.98 -4.19
C ASN A 129 -10.53 7.45 -5.62
N LEU A 130 -10.20 8.31 -6.60
CA LEU A 130 -10.22 7.96 -8.00
C LEU A 130 -9.21 6.86 -8.33
N ALA A 131 -7.98 6.97 -7.80
CA ALA A 131 -6.96 5.95 -7.97
C ALA A 131 -7.38 4.61 -7.35
N ALA A 132 -7.92 4.61 -6.13
CA ALA A 132 -8.41 3.41 -5.47
C ALA A 132 -9.56 2.73 -6.24
N ALA A 133 -10.53 3.51 -6.69
CA ALA A 133 -11.67 3.02 -7.47
C ALA A 133 -11.22 2.37 -8.78
N LEU A 134 -10.37 3.05 -9.55
CA LEU A 134 -9.91 2.52 -10.83
C LEU A 134 -8.92 1.37 -10.68
N ALA A 135 -8.10 1.36 -9.62
CA ALA A 135 -7.27 0.20 -9.29
C ALA A 135 -8.13 -1.04 -8.96
N THR A 136 -9.23 -0.84 -8.23
CA THR A 136 -10.18 -1.91 -7.90
C THR A 136 -10.78 -2.51 -9.17
N VAL A 137 -11.29 -1.67 -10.08
CA VAL A 137 -11.88 -2.12 -11.35
C VAL A 137 -10.84 -2.79 -12.24
N ALA A 138 -9.65 -2.20 -12.36
CA ALA A 138 -8.55 -2.75 -13.15
C ALA A 138 -8.08 -4.11 -12.62
N ALA A 139 -7.97 -4.27 -11.30
CA ALA A 139 -7.62 -5.53 -10.66
C ALA A 139 -8.71 -6.59 -10.85
N LEU A 140 -9.98 -6.22 -10.72
CA LEU A 140 -11.11 -7.12 -11.00
C LEU A 140 -11.05 -7.65 -12.44
N ILE A 141 -10.97 -6.75 -13.43
CA ILE A 141 -10.90 -7.11 -14.85
C ILE A 141 -9.67 -7.98 -15.11
N THR A 142 -8.50 -7.58 -14.61
CA THR A 142 -7.23 -8.30 -14.82
C THR A 142 -7.28 -9.70 -14.21
N SER A 143 -7.82 -9.84 -12.99
CA SER A 143 -8.00 -11.14 -12.34
C SER A 143 -8.96 -12.04 -13.13
N TRP A 144 -10.04 -11.47 -13.67
CA TRP A 144 -11.02 -12.21 -14.45
C TRP A 144 -10.43 -12.70 -15.77
N VAL A 145 -9.76 -11.83 -16.52
CA VAL A 145 -9.10 -12.22 -17.77
C VAL A 145 -8.02 -13.27 -17.53
N ARG A 146 -7.22 -13.14 -16.47
CA ARG A 146 -6.11 -14.05 -16.18
C ARG A 146 -6.55 -15.42 -15.65
N TYR A 147 -7.56 -15.46 -14.78
CA TYR A 147 -7.95 -16.67 -14.06
C TYR A 147 -9.32 -17.22 -14.48
N GLY A 148 -9.98 -16.61 -15.47
CA GLY A 148 -11.27 -17.01 -16.02
C GLY A 148 -12.49 -16.69 -15.14
N LYS A 149 -12.27 -16.12 -13.95
CA LYS A 149 -13.31 -15.75 -12.98
C LYS A 149 -12.85 -14.59 -12.11
N PRO A 150 -13.78 -13.77 -11.60
CA PRO A 150 -13.43 -12.71 -10.65
C PRO A 150 -12.88 -13.30 -9.35
N ASP A 151 -11.82 -12.68 -8.82
CA ASP A 151 -11.27 -13.00 -7.50
C ASP A 151 -11.38 -11.79 -6.57
N VAL A 152 -12.21 -11.93 -5.54
CA VAL A 152 -12.49 -10.85 -4.58
C VAL A 152 -11.25 -10.48 -3.77
N SER A 153 -10.41 -11.45 -3.41
CA SER A 153 -9.21 -11.19 -2.61
C SER A 153 -8.19 -10.41 -3.42
N LEU A 154 -7.95 -10.79 -4.66
CA LEU A 154 -7.06 -10.07 -5.56
C LEU A 154 -7.59 -8.67 -5.90
N THR A 155 -8.90 -8.53 -6.11
CA THR A 155 -9.55 -7.24 -6.36
C THR A 155 -9.33 -6.26 -5.20
N PHE A 156 -9.49 -6.72 -3.95
CA PHE A 156 -9.25 -5.89 -2.78
C PHE A 156 -7.77 -5.55 -2.56
N ASN A 157 -6.84 -6.46 -2.88
CA ASN A 157 -5.42 -6.11 -2.89
C ASN A 157 -5.11 -5.04 -3.95
N GLY A 158 -5.77 -5.10 -5.11
CA GLY A 158 -5.69 -4.07 -6.13
C GLY A 158 -6.16 -2.69 -5.65
N ALA A 159 -7.27 -2.64 -4.90
CA ALA A 159 -7.74 -1.40 -4.27
C ALA A 159 -6.66 -0.76 -3.36
N LEU A 160 -6.07 -1.58 -2.49
CA LEU A 160 -4.97 -1.13 -1.60
C LEU A 160 -3.72 -0.74 -2.40
N ALA A 161 -3.40 -1.42 -3.49
CA ALA A 161 -2.29 -1.07 -4.36
C ALA A 161 -2.49 0.31 -5.01
N GLY A 162 -3.71 0.64 -5.44
CA GLY A 162 -4.05 1.97 -5.95
C GLY A 162 -3.87 3.07 -4.91
N LEU A 163 -4.36 2.83 -3.69
CA LEU A 163 -4.17 3.74 -2.54
C LEU A 163 -2.68 3.96 -2.26
N VAL A 164 -1.89 2.88 -2.18
CA VAL A 164 -0.44 2.96 -1.99
C VAL A 164 0.25 3.73 -3.11
N ALA A 165 -0.10 3.49 -4.37
CA ALA A 165 0.58 4.09 -5.51
C ALA A 165 0.33 5.60 -5.64
N ILE A 166 -0.87 6.08 -5.35
CA ILE A 166 -1.21 7.51 -5.47
C ILE A 166 -0.66 8.34 -4.29
N THR A 167 -0.27 7.71 -3.19
CA THR A 167 0.13 8.37 -1.93
C THR A 167 1.31 9.35 -2.11
N ALA A 168 2.26 9.10 -3.01
CA ALA A 168 3.41 9.99 -3.24
C ALA A 168 3.06 11.23 -4.06
N GLY A 169 2.06 11.16 -4.94
CA GLY A 169 1.80 12.19 -5.95
C GLY A 169 0.37 12.69 -5.99
N CYS A 170 -0.46 12.38 -4.98
CA CYS A 170 -1.87 12.78 -4.94
C CYS A 170 -2.07 14.30 -4.91
N ASP A 171 -1.04 15.07 -4.57
CA ASP A 171 -0.96 16.54 -4.60
C ASP A 171 -0.41 17.09 -5.94
N MET A 172 0.33 16.28 -6.69
CA MET A 172 1.09 16.71 -7.87
C MET A 172 0.45 16.33 -9.21
N VAL A 173 -0.46 15.35 -9.21
CA VAL A 173 -1.14 14.91 -10.44
C VAL A 173 -2.54 15.47 -10.53
N ASP A 174 -3.01 15.67 -11.76
CA ASP A 174 -4.41 15.91 -12.02
C ASP A 174 -5.24 14.61 -11.88
N PRO A 175 -6.58 14.68 -11.90
CA PRO A 175 -7.43 13.50 -11.86
C PRO A 175 -7.12 12.45 -12.92
N PHE A 176 -6.67 12.86 -14.10
CA PHE A 176 -6.34 11.94 -15.18
C PHE A 176 -5.07 11.15 -14.85
N GLY A 177 -4.03 11.81 -14.32
CA GLY A 177 -2.83 11.16 -13.80
C GLY A 177 -3.14 10.21 -12.65
N ALA A 178 -4.00 10.61 -11.71
CA ALA A 178 -4.45 9.74 -10.62
C ALA A 178 -5.17 8.48 -11.14
N ALA A 179 -6.00 8.63 -12.18
CA ALA A 179 -6.67 7.52 -12.84
C ALA A 179 -5.67 6.53 -13.46
N ILE A 180 -4.67 7.02 -14.18
CA ILE A 180 -3.63 6.18 -14.79
C ILE A 180 -2.83 5.43 -13.71
N ILE A 181 -2.41 6.13 -12.65
CA ILE A 181 -1.67 5.53 -11.52
C ILE A 181 -2.48 4.39 -10.89
N GLY A 182 -3.76 4.62 -10.62
CA GLY A 182 -4.67 3.61 -10.09
C GLY A 182 -4.78 2.39 -10.99
N ILE A 183 -5.05 2.59 -12.29
CA ILE A 183 -5.17 1.49 -13.26
C ILE A 183 -3.88 0.66 -13.30
N VAL A 184 -2.72 1.31 -13.46
CA VAL A 184 -1.43 0.62 -13.54
C VAL A 184 -1.13 -0.15 -12.26
N ALA A 185 -1.35 0.45 -11.09
CA ALA A 185 -1.14 -0.21 -9.81
C ALA A 185 -2.06 -1.43 -9.63
N GLY A 186 -3.33 -1.31 -10.00
CA GLY A 186 -4.31 -2.40 -9.95
C GLY A 186 -3.91 -3.56 -10.85
N VAL A 187 -3.46 -3.29 -12.08
CA VAL A 187 -2.96 -4.32 -13.01
C VAL A 187 -1.71 -4.99 -12.45
N LEU A 188 -0.68 -4.22 -12.10
CA LEU A 188 0.61 -4.75 -11.64
C LEU A 188 0.49 -5.56 -10.35
N CYS A 189 -0.43 -5.19 -9.45
CA CYS A 189 -0.71 -5.95 -8.23
C CYS A 189 -1.12 -7.39 -8.51
N ILE A 190 -1.85 -7.66 -9.60
CA ILE A 190 -2.26 -9.03 -9.95
C ILE A 190 -1.06 -9.89 -10.40
N PHE A 191 -0.03 -9.28 -10.97
CA PHE A 191 1.15 -9.98 -11.47
C PHE A 191 2.28 -10.12 -10.44
N SER A 192 2.20 -9.41 -9.30
CA SER A 192 3.22 -9.47 -8.25
C SER A 192 2.99 -10.56 -7.20
N VAL A 193 1.89 -11.33 -7.31
CA VAL A 193 1.46 -12.37 -6.36
C VAL A 193 1.78 -13.78 -6.83
#